data_AF-A0A0P7VQB7-F1
#
_entry.id   AF-A0A0P7VQB7-F1
#
_cell.length_a   1.000
_cell.length_b   1.000
_cell.length_c   1.000
_cell.angle_alpha   90.00
_cell.angle_beta   90.00
_cell.angle_gamma   90.00
#
_symmetry.space_group_name_H-M   'P 1'
#
loop_
_entity.id
_entity.type
_entity.pdbx_description
1 polymer ?
#
loop_
_entity_poly.entity_id
_entity_poly.type
_entity_poly.pdbx_seq_one_letter_code
_entity_poly.pdbx_strand_id
1 'polypeptide(L)' 'MERTYRCLERELWKEQLLKQATLCRCNGKSNLCVLDSDGVRCLNCQDNTDGRNCESCRPGFYRQTPGDKCLPCNCNSAGG' A
#
# COMPACT_ATOMS: atom_id res chain seq x y z
N MET A 1 -3.26 43.96 -22.87
CA MET A 1 -4.15 42.90 -22.31
C MET A 1 -3.44 41.54 -22.44
N GLU A 2 -2.21 41.40 -21.92
CA GLU A 2 -1.31 40.26 -22.23
C GLU A 2 -0.30 39.93 -21.11
N ARG A 3 -0.66 40.12 -19.83
CA ARG A 3 0.28 39.84 -18.72
C ARG A 3 -0.24 38.90 -17.63
N THR A 4 -1.42 38.33 -17.82
CA THR A 4 -2.02 37.35 -16.90
C THR A 4 -1.77 35.89 -17.32
N TYR A 5 -1.24 35.64 -18.51
CA TYR A 5 -1.12 34.27 -19.05
C TYR A 5 0.19 33.54 -18.69
N ARG A 6 1.12 34.16 -17.95
CA ARG A 6 2.39 33.52 -17.53
C ARG A 6 2.37 32.84 -16.15
N CYS A 7 1.22 32.80 -15.47
CA CYS A 7 1.10 32.12 -14.17
C CYS A 7 0.54 30.68 -14.26
N LEU A 8 0.18 30.18 -15.45
CA LEU A 8 -0.54 28.91 -15.61
C LEU A 8 0.34 27.68 -15.93
N GLU A 9 1.66 27.83 -16.09
CA GLU A 9 2.54 26.70 -16.44
C GLU A 9 3.28 26.06 -15.24
N ARG A 10 3.17 26.61 -14.03
CA ARG A 10 3.85 26.06 -12.83
C ARG A 10 3.00 25.16 -11.95
N GLU A 11 1.71 24.99 -12.26
CA GLU A 11 0.76 24.26 -11.39
C GLU A 11 0.32 22.89 -11.95
N LEU A 12 0.82 22.46 -13.12
CA LEU A 12 0.53 21.12 -13.66
C LEU A 12 1.21 19.97 -12.90
N TRP A 13 2.21 20.26 -12.06
CA TRP A 13 2.95 19.22 -11.32
C TRP A 13 2.31 18.88 -9.95
N LYS A 14 1.39 19.71 -9.42
CA LYS A 14 0.72 19.45 -8.13
C LYS A 14 -0.54 18.58 -8.29
N GLU A 15 -1.21 18.63 -9.44
CA GLU A 15 -2.43 17.84 -9.70
C GLU A 15 -2.15 16.34 -9.92
N GLN A 16 -0.98 15.96 -10.46
CA GLN A 16 -0.59 14.55 -10.59
C GLN A 16 -0.16 13.91 -9.26
N LEU A 17 0.39 14.69 -8.32
CA LEU A 17 0.84 14.19 -7.02
C LEU A 17 -0.31 14.04 -6.01
N LEU A 18 -1.34 14.89 -6.06
CA LEU A 18 -2.51 14.78 -5.16
C LEU A 18 -3.39 13.55 -5.46
N LYS A 19 -3.43 13.10 -6.73
CA LYS A 19 -4.22 11.93 -7.15
C LYS A 19 -3.66 10.60 -6.63
N GLN A 20 -2.38 10.55 -6.28
CA GLN A 20 -1.72 9.34 -5.76
C GLN A 20 -2.07 9.06 -4.29
N ALA A 21 -2.47 10.08 -3.52
CA ALA A 21 -2.80 9.93 -2.10
C ALA A 21 -4.24 9.44 -1.83
N THR A 22 -5.14 9.48 -2.82
CA THR A 22 -6.59 9.28 -2.58
C THR A 22 -7.04 7.81 -2.57
N LEU A 23 -6.17 6.83 -2.88
CA LEU A 23 -6.59 5.42 -3.03
C LEU A 23 -5.64 4.40 -2.37
N CYS A 24 -5.00 4.76 -1.26
CA CYS A 24 -4.17 3.79 -0.56
C CYS A 24 -5.02 2.87 0.32
N ARG A 25 -5.65 1.90 -0.32
CA ARG A 25 -6.51 0.89 0.32
C ARG A 25 -5.67 -0.24 0.90
N CYS A 26 -4.87 0.04 1.92
CA CYS A 26 -3.99 -0.93 2.57
C CYS A 26 -4.66 -1.68 3.74
N ASN A 27 -5.99 -1.81 3.73
CA ASN A 27 -6.77 -2.46 4.81
C ASN A 27 -6.48 -1.92 6.24
N GLY A 28 -6.04 -0.65 6.36
CA GLY A 28 -5.61 -0.06 7.63
C GLY A 28 -4.29 -0.62 8.18
N LYS A 29 -3.57 -1.44 7.41
CA LYS A 29 -2.28 -2.05 7.76
C LYS A 29 -1.08 -1.27 7.24
N SER A 30 -1.30 -0.24 6.42
CA SER A 30 -0.26 0.71 6.03
C SER A 30 -0.87 2.05 5.65
N ASN A 31 -0.11 3.12 5.86
CA ASN A 31 -0.38 4.47 5.38
C ASN A 31 0.55 4.88 4.23
N LEU A 32 1.49 4.01 3.84
CA LEU A 32 2.43 4.25 2.75
C LEU A 32 2.10 3.35 1.56
N CYS A 33 2.16 3.93 0.38
CA CYS A 33 1.78 3.29 -0.87
C CYS A 33 2.53 3.95 -2.03
N VAL A 34 2.74 3.21 -3.09
CA VAL A 34 3.38 3.65 -4.32
C VAL A 34 2.56 3.21 -5.51
N LEU A 35 2.61 3.98 -6.61
CA LEU A 35 2.01 3.58 -7.88
C LEU A 35 3.07 2.86 -8.72
N ASP A 36 2.80 1.60 -9.05
CA ASP A 36 3.65 0.76 -9.91
C ASP A 36 2.96 0.49 -11.26
N SER A 37 3.58 -0.29 -12.15
CA SER A 37 3.06 -0.65 -13.48
C SER A 37 1.66 -1.25 -13.44
N ASP A 38 1.36 -2.08 -12.44
CA ASP A 38 0.04 -2.71 -12.27
C ASP A 38 -0.82 -2.03 -11.19
N GLY A 39 -0.48 -0.80 -10.82
CA GLY A 39 -1.30 0.05 -9.95
C GLY A 39 -0.73 0.26 -8.56
N VAL A 40 -1.59 0.72 -7.63
CA VAL A 40 -1.18 1.11 -6.28
C VAL A 40 -0.78 -0.12 -5.46
N ARG A 41 0.40 -0.08 -4.83
CA ARG A 41 0.92 -1.09 -3.93
C ARG A 41 1.28 -0.47 -2.59
N CYS A 42 0.89 -1.11 -1.50
CA CYS A 42 1.22 -0.71 -0.15
C CYS A 42 2.67 -1.05 0.20
N LEU A 43 3.30 -0.15 0.96
CA LEU A 43 4.65 -0.34 1.50
C LEU A 43 4.56 -0.59 3.00
N ASN A 44 5.50 -1.39 3.52
CA ASN A 44 5.66 -1.61 4.96
C ASN A 44 4.36 -2.04 5.69
N CYS A 45 3.66 -3.03 5.12
CA CYS A 45 2.46 -3.62 5.71
C CYS A 45 2.73 -4.13 7.14
N GLN A 46 1.90 -3.67 8.08
CA GLN A 46 1.90 -4.02 9.50
C GLN A 46 1.23 -5.39 9.75
N ASP A 47 1.24 -5.87 11.00
CA ASP A 47 0.60 -7.13 11.40
C ASP A 47 1.08 -8.37 10.64
N ASN A 48 2.32 -8.35 10.17
CA ASN A 48 2.92 -9.39 9.32
C ASN A 48 2.08 -9.71 8.07
N THR A 49 1.36 -8.70 7.58
CA THR A 49 0.64 -8.77 6.31
C THR A 49 1.57 -8.46 5.14
N ASP A 50 1.15 -8.91 3.97
CA ASP A 50 1.82 -8.80 2.69
C ASP A 50 0.77 -8.73 1.57
N GLY A 51 1.23 -8.57 0.34
CA GLY A 51 0.37 -8.38 -0.82
C GLY A 51 0.22 -6.91 -1.19
N ARG A 52 -0.53 -6.66 -2.26
CA ARG A 52 -0.57 -5.32 -2.87
C ARG A 52 -1.30 -4.31 -1.99
N ASN A 53 -2.24 -4.78 -1.20
CA ASN A 53 -3.15 -4.06 -0.33
C ASN A 53 -3.03 -4.52 1.14
N CYS A 54 -1.96 -5.23 1.49
CA CYS A 54 -1.80 -5.87 2.81
C CYS A 54 -2.94 -6.86 3.12
N GLU A 55 -3.43 -7.56 2.10
CA GLU A 55 -4.57 -8.49 2.13
C GLU A 55 -4.18 -9.93 2.51
N SER A 56 -2.90 -10.25 2.42
CA SER A 56 -2.34 -11.59 2.64
C SER A 56 -1.40 -11.59 3.84
N CYS A 57 -1.01 -12.76 4.34
CA CYS A 57 0.05 -12.87 5.34
C CYS A 57 1.40 -13.05 4.66
N ARG A 58 2.46 -12.53 5.28
CA ARG A 58 3.83 -12.78 4.84
C ARG A 58 4.13 -14.28 4.81
N PRO A 59 5.05 -14.75 3.94
CA PRO A 59 5.50 -16.14 3.96
C PRO A 59 5.94 -16.57 5.36
N GLY A 60 5.47 -17.73 5.82
CA GLY A 60 5.72 -18.20 7.18
C GLY A 60 4.80 -17.61 8.25
N PHE A 61 3.80 -16.81 7.87
CA PHE A 61 2.73 -16.34 8.74
C PHE A 61 1.36 -16.76 8.21
N TYR A 62 0.41 -16.97 9.11
CA TYR A 62 -0.96 -17.37 8.80
C TYR A 62 -1.96 -16.62 9.68
N ARG A 63 -3.20 -16.52 9.22
CA ARG A 63 -4.32 -16.01 10.01
C ARG A 63 -5.28 -17.16 10.32
N GLN A 64 -5.74 -17.25 11.57
CA GLN A 64 -6.75 -18.23 11.97
C GLN A 64 -8.15 -17.75 11.56
N THR A 65 -8.42 -16.46 11.74
CA THR A 65 -9.69 -15.82 11.39
C THR A 65 -9.47 -14.73 10.33
N PRO A 66 -10.41 -14.54 9.38
CA PRO A 66 -10.39 -13.37 8.50
C PRO A 66 -10.47 -12.07 9.32
N GLY A 67 -9.48 -11.18 9.16
CA GLY A 67 -9.40 -9.89 9.85
C GLY A 67 -8.42 -9.85 11.02
N ASP A 68 -7.99 -11.01 11.53
CA ASP A 68 -6.95 -11.08 12.57
C ASP A 68 -5.56 -10.73 12.02
N LYS A 69 -4.65 -10.39 12.95
CA LYS A 69 -3.22 -10.23 12.65
C LYS A 69 -2.60 -11.56 12.19
N CYS A 70 -1.59 -11.48 11.33
CA CYS A 70 -0.89 -12.68 10.88
C CYS A 70 0.05 -13.16 11.99
N LEU A 71 -0.17 -14.41 12.41
CA LEU A 71 0.60 -15.12 13.42
C LEU A 71 1.70 -15.93 12.74
N PRO A 72 2.90 -16.04 13.36
CA PRO A 72 3.95 -16.88 12.82
C PRO A 72 3.48 -18.33 12.78
N CYS A 73 3.72 -19.01 11.66
CA CYS A 73 3.50 -20.45 11.56
C CYS A 73 4.44 -21.13 12.55
N ASN A 74 3.88 -21.70 13.62
CA ASN A 74 4.60 -22.65 14.44
C ASN A 74 4.52 -24.04 13.79
N CYS A 75 4.99 -24.13 12.54
CA CYS A 75 5.25 -25.41 11.92
C CYS A 75 6.44 -26.00 12.69
N ASN A 76 6.14 -26.73 13.77
CA ASN A 76 7.11 -27.65 14.35
C ASN A 76 7.66 -28.46 13.18
N SER A 77 8.95 -28.34 12.91
CA SER A 77 9.69 -29.17 11.95
C SER A 77 9.76 -30.64 12.37
N ALA A 78 8.83 -31.11 13.20
CA ALA A 78 8.59 -32.49 13.58
C ALA A 78 7.64 -33.14 12.56
N GLY A 79 8.08 -33.17 11.31
CA GLY A 79 7.52 -34.02 10.27
C GLY A 79 8.67 -34.78 9.66
N GLY A 80 9.06 -35.87 10.32
CA GLY A 80 9.94 -36.90 9.76
C GLY A 80 9.13 -37.94 8.99
#